data_AF-A0A821G6R1-F1
#
_entry.id   AF-A0A821G6R1-F1
#
_cell.length_a   1.000
_cell.length_b   1.000
_cell.length_c   1.000
_cell.angle_alpha   90.00
_cell.angle_beta   90.00
_cell.angle_gamma   90.00
#
_symmetry.space_group_name_H-M   'P 1'
#
loop_
_entity.id
_entity.type
_entity.pdbx_description
1 polymer ?
#
loop_
_entity_poly.entity_id
_entity_poly.type
_entity_poly.pdbx_seq_one_letter_code
_entity_poly.pdbx_strand_id
1 'polypeptide(L)'
;MAESSYESTIDVSFANDMIKSMADEISEILDLDDSESKGQIVNDLFENGRQSLVKYEEDIICEKYKDVMNGRENKMMCLLKKYYRRKWEEQYGKSNPWFISFIEQYQNGENHDIYERVLTHAAEYGDKNTENCRILSIVLQFLFETIDDECWTKTILFDDQYLKEQPTSHFQYLRGTENSDDQFLKETSICDGLWYAITNDGLKSITKYSDYIVPLIMHEQLNKSQSVLFQALREYYRTQLFSLLKENKIPDRQQLYDLALDSVAEHGWLTGIQ
;
A
#
# COMPACT_ATOMS: atom_id res chain seq x y z
N MET A 1 27.29 25.94 25.80
CA MET A 1 25.94 25.41 26.07
C MET A 1 25.81 24.19 25.18
N ALA A 2 25.65 23.02 25.79
CA ALA A 2 25.69 21.73 25.11
C ALA A 2 24.38 21.49 24.36
N GLU A 3 24.47 21.25 23.06
CA GLU A 3 23.37 20.72 22.25
C GLU A 3 23.35 19.21 22.42
N SER A 4 22.27 18.73 23.04
CA SER A 4 21.97 17.31 23.20
C SER A 4 21.22 16.83 21.96
N SER A 5 21.94 16.29 20.98
CA SER A 5 21.36 15.55 19.86
C SER A 5 20.85 14.19 20.35
N TYR A 6 19.54 14.06 20.57
CA TYR A 6 18.90 12.75 20.69
C TYR A 6 18.70 12.18 19.28
N GLU A 7 19.76 11.61 18.71
CA GLU A 7 19.63 10.60 17.67
C GLU A 7 19.05 9.34 18.32
N SER A 8 17.78 9.05 18.08
CA SER A 8 17.20 7.76 18.43
C SER A 8 17.68 6.72 17.40
N THR A 9 18.83 6.13 17.70
CA THR A 9 19.26 4.85 17.15
C THR A 9 18.19 3.83 17.50
N ILE A 10 17.21 3.64 16.61
CA ILE A 10 16.46 2.39 16.63
C ILE A 10 17.49 1.31 16.35
N ASP A 11 17.49 0.35 17.25
CA ASP A 11 18.43 -0.75 17.27
C ASP A 11 18.16 -1.64 16.06
N VAL A 12 18.95 -1.45 14.99
CA VAL A 12 18.94 -2.27 13.77
C VAL A 12 19.07 -3.77 14.12
N SER A 13 19.61 -4.10 15.30
CA SER A 13 19.68 -5.48 15.79
C SER A 13 18.30 -6.08 16.11
N PHE A 14 17.34 -5.31 16.64
CA PHE A 14 16.03 -5.82 17.07
C PHE A 14 15.14 -6.21 15.89
N ALA A 15 15.14 -5.40 14.83
CA ALA A 15 14.42 -5.72 13.58
C ALA A 15 15.01 -6.97 12.90
N ASN A 16 16.34 -7.11 12.92
CA ASN A 16 17.02 -8.28 12.37
C ASN A 16 16.73 -9.57 13.17
N ASP A 17 16.70 -9.49 14.51
CA ASP A 17 16.39 -10.65 15.36
C ASP A 17 14.96 -11.15 15.16
N MET A 18 14.02 -10.23 14.96
CA MET A 18 12.63 -10.57 14.68
C MET A 18 12.47 -11.20 13.30
N ILE A 19 13.02 -10.58 12.25
CA ILE A 19 12.93 -11.12 10.89
C ILE A 19 13.55 -12.53 10.85
N LYS A 20 14.67 -12.71 11.55
CA LYS A 20 15.30 -14.02 11.71
C LYS A 20 14.39 -15.01 12.42
N SER A 21 13.77 -14.63 13.54
CA SER A 21 12.81 -15.49 14.25
C SER A 21 11.62 -15.89 13.36
N MET A 22 11.13 -15.00 12.50
CA MET A 22 10.04 -15.32 11.56
C MET A 22 10.52 -16.22 10.42
N ALA A 23 11.75 -16.02 9.92
CA ALA A 23 12.36 -16.88 8.92
C ALA A 23 12.52 -18.32 9.43
N ASP A 24 12.92 -18.47 10.69
CA ASP A 24 13.03 -19.77 11.35
C ASP A 24 11.65 -20.44 11.47
N GLU A 25 10.61 -19.69 11.87
CA GLU A 25 9.24 -20.19 11.97
C GLU A 25 8.63 -20.57 10.60
N ILE A 26 8.91 -19.80 9.54
CA ILE A 26 8.54 -20.15 8.16
C ILE A 26 9.19 -21.47 7.76
N SER A 27 10.48 -21.62 8.07
CA SER A 27 11.25 -22.82 7.73
C SER A 27 10.69 -24.05 8.45
N GLU A 28 10.27 -23.91 9.71
CA GLU A 28 9.60 -24.98 10.46
C GLU A 28 8.21 -25.32 9.91
N ILE A 29 7.41 -24.30 9.54
CA ILE A 29 6.07 -24.52 8.96
C ILE A 29 6.16 -25.31 7.65
N LEU A 30 7.10 -24.93 6.79
CA LEU A 30 7.30 -25.53 5.46
C LEU A 30 8.17 -26.79 5.49
N ASP A 31 8.80 -27.09 6.63
CA ASP A 31 9.74 -28.21 6.80
C ASP A 31 10.88 -28.14 5.76
N LEU A 32 11.49 -26.95 5.65
CA LEU A 32 12.57 -26.70 4.69
C LEU A 32 13.90 -27.22 5.22
N ASP A 33 14.51 -28.13 4.45
CA ASP A 33 15.90 -28.54 4.65
C ASP A 33 16.85 -27.35 4.45
N ASP A 34 18.04 -27.40 5.08
CA ASP A 34 19.12 -26.42 4.90
C ASP A 34 19.74 -26.54 3.49
N SER A 35 18.96 -26.13 2.51
CA SER A 35 19.27 -26.09 1.08
C SER A 35 19.48 -24.65 0.62
N GLU A 36 20.11 -24.46 -0.55
CA GLU A 36 20.27 -23.13 -1.13
C GLU A 36 18.93 -22.43 -1.43
N SER A 37 17.85 -23.20 -1.65
CA SER A 37 16.50 -22.67 -1.94
C SER A 37 15.77 -22.14 -0.71
N LYS A 38 16.10 -22.59 0.52
CA LYS A 38 15.46 -22.14 1.76
C LYS A 38 15.47 -20.62 1.92
N GLY A 39 16.64 -20.00 1.75
CA GLY A 39 16.78 -18.55 1.85
C GLY A 39 15.96 -17.81 0.80
N GLN A 40 15.89 -18.37 -0.41
CA GLN A 40 15.12 -17.79 -1.51
C GLN A 40 13.62 -17.87 -1.26
N ILE A 41 13.10 -19.01 -0.81
CA ILE A 41 11.68 -19.21 -0.48
C ILE A 41 11.23 -18.21 0.60
N VAL A 42 12.02 -18.08 1.67
CA VAL A 42 11.71 -17.15 2.77
C VAL A 42 11.71 -15.70 2.30
N ASN A 43 12.70 -15.29 1.50
CA ASN A 43 12.76 -13.93 0.97
C ASN A 43 11.57 -13.64 0.05
N ASP A 44 11.23 -14.58 -0.84
CA ASP A 44 10.10 -14.45 -1.75
C ASP A 44 8.77 -14.32 -0.99
N LEU A 45 8.60 -15.04 0.14
CA LEU A 45 7.44 -14.91 1.02
C LEU A 45 7.32 -13.52 1.66
N PHE A 46 8.43 -12.94 2.12
CA PHE A 46 8.43 -11.60 2.73
C PHE A 46 8.21 -10.47 1.71
N GLU A 47 8.62 -10.68 0.46
CA GLU A 47 8.45 -9.69 -0.61
C GLU A 47 7.07 -9.81 -1.29
N ASN A 48 6.66 -11.04 -1.60
CA ASN A 48 5.58 -11.34 -2.53
C ASN A 48 4.41 -12.11 -1.88
N GLY A 49 4.42 -12.24 -0.55
CA GLY A 49 3.40 -12.94 0.21
C GLY A 49 3.34 -14.44 -0.08
N ARG A 50 2.30 -15.09 0.45
CA ARG A 50 2.08 -16.53 0.34
C ARG A 50 2.03 -17.02 -1.11
N GLN A 51 1.46 -16.24 -2.03
CA GLN A 51 1.34 -16.63 -3.44
C GLN A 51 2.69 -16.86 -4.14
N SER A 52 3.79 -16.38 -3.57
CA SER A 52 5.13 -16.70 -4.06
C SER A 52 5.47 -18.19 -3.99
N LEU A 53 4.85 -18.94 -3.09
CA LEU A 53 5.09 -20.38 -2.89
C LEU A 53 4.71 -21.22 -4.11
N VAL A 54 3.85 -20.72 -5.00
CA VAL A 54 3.50 -21.40 -6.26
C VAL A 54 4.75 -21.71 -7.09
N LYS A 55 5.80 -20.87 -7.02
CA LYS A 55 7.07 -21.08 -7.72
C LYS A 55 7.86 -22.27 -7.17
N TYR A 56 7.59 -22.67 -5.93
CA TYR A 56 8.36 -23.62 -5.13
C TYR A 56 7.53 -24.86 -4.79
N GLU A 57 6.42 -25.10 -5.50
CA GLU A 57 5.53 -26.24 -5.22
C GLU A 57 6.27 -27.59 -5.29
N GLU A 58 7.25 -27.72 -6.20
CA GLU A 58 8.07 -28.92 -6.34
C GLU A 58 9.19 -29.02 -5.28
N ASP A 59 9.58 -27.90 -4.68
CA ASP A 59 10.64 -27.81 -3.67
C ASP A 59 10.12 -27.99 -2.24
N ILE A 60 8.80 -27.94 -2.05
CA ILE A 60 8.14 -28.04 -0.74
C ILE A 60 7.44 -29.40 -0.64
N ILE A 61 7.50 -30.03 0.54
CA ILE A 61 6.79 -31.28 0.81
C ILE A 61 5.29 -31.07 0.50
N CYS A 62 4.74 -31.90 -0.40
CA CYS A 62 3.39 -31.73 -0.95
C CYS A 62 2.28 -31.53 0.12
N GLU A 63 2.36 -32.26 1.23
CA GLU A 63 1.42 -32.12 2.35
C GLU A 63 1.52 -30.72 3.00
N LYS A 64 2.75 -30.25 3.25
CA LYS A 64 3.00 -28.91 3.79
C LYS A 64 2.54 -27.82 2.85
N TYR A 65 2.86 -27.94 1.56
CA TYR A 65 2.41 -26.99 0.55
C TYR A 65 0.88 -26.89 0.52
N LYS A 66 0.18 -28.04 0.49
CA LYS A 66 -1.29 -28.06 0.53
C LYS A 66 -1.84 -27.44 1.82
N ASP A 67 -1.25 -27.75 2.97
CA ASP A 67 -1.67 -27.21 4.26
C ASP A 67 -1.52 -25.68 4.31
N VAL A 68 -0.41 -25.13 3.83
CA VAL A 68 -0.19 -23.67 3.83
C VAL A 68 -0.99 -22.96 2.75
N MET A 69 -1.30 -23.60 1.62
CA MET A 69 -2.10 -23.00 0.54
C MET A 69 -3.61 -23.15 0.78
N ASN A 70 -4.04 -24.03 1.68
CA ASN A 70 -5.45 -24.23 1.99
C ASN A 70 -5.99 -23.14 2.93
N GLY A 71 -7.02 -22.43 2.45
CA GLY A 71 -7.73 -21.41 3.23
C GLY A 71 -6.89 -20.18 3.58
N ARG A 72 -7.50 -19.26 4.34
CA ARG A 72 -6.86 -18.02 4.83
C ARG A 72 -6.55 -18.05 6.34
N GLU A 73 -6.99 -19.08 7.04
CA GLU A 73 -6.87 -19.24 8.50
C GLU A 73 -5.82 -20.31 8.87
N ASN A 74 -4.63 -20.23 8.28
CA ASN A 74 -3.54 -21.14 8.60
C ASN A 74 -2.34 -20.40 9.22
N LYS A 75 -1.41 -21.18 9.78
CA LYS A 75 -0.24 -20.65 10.51
C LYS A 75 0.62 -19.73 9.64
N MET A 76 0.79 -20.06 8.36
CA MET A 76 1.56 -19.24 7.42
C MET A 76 0.91 -17.86 7.26
N MET A 77 -0.42 -17.80 7.07
CA MET A 77 -1.14 -16.53 6.97
C MET A 77 -1.05 -15.71 8.26
N CYS A 78 -1.21 -16.33 9.43
CA CYS A 78 -1.05 -15.63 10.71
C CYS A 78 0.36 -15.03 10.86
N LEU A 79 1.40 -15.77 10.45
CA LEU A 79 2.78 -15.34 10.53
C LEU A 79 3.07 -14.17 9.56
N LEU A 80 2.62 -14.28 8.31
CA LEU A 80 2.80 -13.23 7.31
C LEU A 80 2.03 -11.96 7.67
N LYS A 81 0.80 -12.06 8.18
CA LYS A 81 0.05 -10.91 8.72
C LYS A 81 0.83 -10.19 9.81
N LYS A 82 1.41 -10.95 10.75
CA LYS A 82 2.25 -10.41 11.82
C LYS A 82 3.49 -9.72 11.24
N TYR A 83 4.13 -10.31 10.24
CA TYR A 83 5.26 -9.71 9.53
C TYR A 83 4.89 -8.37 8.90
N TYR A 84 3.86 -8.30 8.06
CA TYR A 84 3.49 -7.05 7.36
C TYR A 84 3.08 -5.94 8.31
N ARG A 85 2.34 -6.26 9.37
CA ARG A 85 1.99 -5.28 10.41
C ARG A 85 3.26 -4.64 11.00
N ARG A 86 4.21 -5.47 11.45
CA ARG A 86 5.46 -4.99 12.05
C ARG A 86 6.32 -4.24 11.05
N LYS A 87 6.39 -4.73 9.80
CA LYS A 87 7.07 -4.05 8.69
C LYS A 87 6.55 -2.63 8.51
N TRP A 88 5.23 -2.42 8.57
CA TRP A 88 4.64 -1.08 8.49
C TRP A 88 5.02 -0.21 9.70
N GLU A 89 4.92 -0.76 10.92
CA GLU A 89 5.33 -0.07 12.16
C GLU A 89 6.80 0.38 12.11
N GLU A 90 7.71 -0.48 11.65
CA GLU A 90 9.14 -0.20 11.57
C GLU A 90 9.50 0.77 10.44
N GLN A 91 8.95 0.56 9.24
CA GLN A 91 9.26 1.38 8.07
C GLN A 91 8.69 2.80 8.19
N TYR A 92 7.50 2.93 8.75
CA TYR A 92 6.76 4.20 8.72
C TYR A 92 6.58 4.83 10.10
N GLY A 93 6.72 4.10 11.22
CA GLY A 93 6.41 4.63 12.55
C GLY A 93 7.25 5.84 12.97
N LYS A 94 8.50 5.94 12.49
CA LYS A 94 9.35 7.10 12.76
C LYS A 94 8.99 8.32 11.93
N SER A 95 8.82 8.15 10.62
CA SER A 95 8.66 9.23 9.66
C SER A 95 7.20 9.67 9.50
N ASN A 96 6.27 8.76 9.74
CA ASN A 96 4.84 8.91 9.55
C ASN A 96 4.04 8.36 10.76
N PRO A 97 4.17 8.94 11.97
CA PRO A 97 3.41 8.49 13.14
C PRO A 97 1.90 8.51 12.92
N TRP A 98 1.40 9.46 12.10
CA TRP A 98 0.00 9.56 11.72
C TRP A 98 -0.52 8.30 11.01
N PHE A 99 0.33 7.63 10.22
CA PHE A 99 -0.03 6.42 9.48
C PHE A 99 -0.21 5.24 10.42
N ILE A 100 0.65 5.11 11.44
CA ILE A 100 0.51 4.08 12.46
C ILE A 100 -0.75 4.32 13.30
N SER A 101 -0.99 5.55 13.74
CA SER A 101 -2.22 5.88 14.46
C SER A 101 -3.48 5.62 13.63
N PHE A 102 -3.43 5.84 12.31
CA PHE A 102 -4.52 5.49 11.40
C PHE A 102 -4.77 3.97 11.35
N ILE A 103 -3.72 3.16 11.19
CA ILE A 103 -3.84 1.70 11.19
C ILE A 103 -4.41 1.21 12.54
N GLU A 104 -3.93 1.74 13.66
CA GLU A 104 -4.39 1.36 15.00
C GLU A 104 -5.87 1.66 15.24
N GLN A 105 -6.41 2.72 14.62
CA GLN A 105 -7.85 3.04 14.69
C GLN A 105 -8.70 1.97 14.00
N TYR A 106 -8.26 1.48 12.84
CA TYR A 106 -8.95 0.39 12.16
C TYR A 106 -8.78 -0.93 12.91
N GLN A 107 -7.58 -1.20 13.45
CA GLN A 107 -7.32 -2.40 14.22
C GLN A 107 -8.22 -2.53 15.46
N ASN A 108 -8.47 -1.42 16.17
CA ASN A 108 -9.18 -1.44 17.45
C ASN A 108 -10.61 -0.87 17.38
N GLY A 109 -11.09 -0.53 16.18
CA GLY A 109 -12.35 0.18 15.96
C GLY A 109 -13.43 -0.66 15.30
N GLU A 110 -14.46 0.04 14.79
CA GLU A 110 -15.61 -0.58 14.10
C GLU A 110 -15.24 -1.19 12.74
N ASN A 111 -14.09 -0.80 12.18
CA ASN A 111 -13.59 -1.23 10.86
C ASN A 111 -12.51 -2.33 10.96
N HIS A 112 -12.56 -3.16 12.01
CA HIS A 112 -11.57 -4.22 12.24
C HIS A 112 -11.59 -5.29 11.12
N ASP A 113 -12.75 -5.53 10.52
CA ASP A 113 -12.91 -6.41 9.36
C ASP A 113 -12.13 -5.90 8.14
N ILE A 114 -12.17 -4.59 7.88
CA ILE A 114 -11.37 -3.94 6.82
C ILE A 114 -9.88 -4.10 7.13
N TYR A 115 -9.47 -3.88 8.38
CA TYR A 115 -8.09 -4.09 8.81
C TYR A 115 -7.62 -5.52 8.54
N GLU A 116 -8.40 -6.51 8.96
CA GLU A 116 -8.06 -7.90 8.73
C GLU A 116 -8.04 -8.25 7.24
N ARG A 117 -8.94 -7.69 6.43
CA ARG A 117 -8.95 -7.88 4.97
C ARG A 117 -7.69 -7.32 4.31
N VAL A 118 -7.33 -6.07 4.61
CA VAL A 118 -6.11 -5.42 4.08
C VAL A 118 -4.86 -6.19 4.48
N LEU A 119 -4.77 -6.60 5.75
CA LEU A 119 -3.62 -7.34 6.25
C LEU A 119 -3.55 -8.76 5.66
N THR A 120 -4.70 -9.40 5.43
CA THR A 120 -4.78 -10.69 4.72
C THR A 120 -4.29 -10.54 3.29
N HIS A 121 -4.68 -9.47 2.60
CA HIS A 121 -4.24 -9.21 1.23
C HIS A 121 -2.73 -9.02 1.15
N ALA A 122 -2.16 -8.21 2.04
CA ALA A 122 -0.71 -8.03 2.12
C ALA A 122 0.01 -9.36 2.40
N ALA A 123 -0.50 -10.17 3.33
CA ALA A 123 0.04 -11.50 3.61
C ALA A 123 -0.05 -12.46 2.40
N GLU A 124 -1.10 -12.33 1.59
CA GLU A 124 -1.33 -13.21 0.44
C GLU A 124 -0.45 -12.85 -0.76
N TYR A 125 -0.34 -11.56 -1.10
CA TYR A 125 0.26 -11.09 -2.35
C TYR A 125 1.51 -10.23 -2.19
N GLY A 126 1.83 -9.85 -0.96
CA GLY A 126 2.96 -9.01 -0.60
C GLY A 126 2.88 -7.56 -1.08
N ASP A 127 4.05 -6.90 -1.10
CA ASP A 127 4.16 -5.47 -1.38
C ASP A 127 4.53 -5.17 -2.84
N LYS A 128 4.68 -6.19 -3.68
CA LYS A 128 5.18 -6.09 -5.06
C LYS A 128 4.43 -5.09 -5.95
N ASN A 129 3.21 -4.71 -5.58
CA ASN A 129 2.34 -3.84 -6.37
C ASN A 129 2.25 -2.40 -5.86
N THR A 130 3.05 -2.05 -4.85
CA THR A 130 2.93 -0.78 -4.12
C THR A 130 4.17 0.12 -4.28
N GLU A 131 4.98 -0.13 -5.33
CA GLU A 131 6.35 0.37 -5.46
C GLU A 131 6.49 1.91 -5.43
N ASN A 132 5.49 2.66 -5.93
CA ASN A 132 5.62 4.11 -6.06
C ASN A 132 5.24 4.87 -4.77
N CYS A 133 4.22 4.41 -4.04
CA CYS A 133 3.93 4.89 -2.68
C CYS A 133 3.07 3.88 -1.91
N ARG A 134 3.75 3.11 -1.06
CA ARG A 134 3.13 2.10 -0.20
C ARG A 134 2.10 2.66 0.76
N ILE A 135 2.40 3.81 1.38
CA ILE A 135 1.48 4.48 2.32
C ILE A 135 0.16 4.82 1.61
N LEU A 136 0.22 5.47 0.44
CA LEU A 136 -0.99 5.84 -0.31
C LEU A 136 -1.79 4.62 -0.74
N SER A 137 -1.11 3.59 -1.24
CA SER A 137 -1.76 2.33 -1.64
C SER A 137 -2.52 1.69 -0.47
N ILE A 138 -1.88 1.59 0.70
CA ILE A 138 -2.50 1.05 1.92
C ILE A 138 -3.64 1.94 2.40
N VAL A 139 -3.46 3.26 2.44
CA VAL A 139 -4.53 4.19 2.86
C VAL A 139 -5.76 4.06 1.96
N LEU A 140 -5.59 3.98 0.64
CA LEU A 140 -6.71 3.77 -0.28
C LEU A 140 -7.41 2.45 0.04
N GLN A 141 -6.67 1.36 0.12
CA GLN A 141 -7.16 0.04 0.52
C GLN A 141 -8.04 0.05 1.78
N PHE A 142 -7.69 0.83 2.80
CA PHE A 142 -8.49 0.98 4.02
C PHE A 142 -9.76 1.83 3.86
N LEU A 143 -9.80 2.76 2.90
CA LEU A 143 -10.91 3.70 2.72
C LEU A 143 -12.07 3.12 1.88
N PHE A 144 -11.90 1.98 1.22
CA PHE A 144 -12.95 1.36 0.40
C PHE A 144 -13.53 0.12 1.06
N GLU A 145 -14.79 0.23 1.48
CA GLU A 145 -15.58 -0.91 1.96
C GLU A 145 -15.89 -1.93 0.84
N THR A 146 -16.04 -1.45 -0.39
CA THR A 146 -16.68 -2.18 -1.52
C THR A 146 -15.72 -2.81 -2.53
N ILE A 147 -14.39 -2.63 -2.40
CA ILE A 147 -13.46 -3.40 -3.24
C ILE A 147 -13.63 -4.87 -2.83
N ASP A 148 -14.27 -5.65 -3.70
CA ASP A 148 -14.55 -7.05 -3.47
C ASP A 148 -13.26 -7.88 -3.48
N ASP A 149 -13.28 -9.02 -2.78
CA ASP A 149 -12.14 -9.94 -2.70
C ASP A 149 -11.56 -10.30 -4.08
N GLU A 150 -12.38 -10.25 -5.14
CA GLU A 150 -11.98 -10.53 -6.51
C GLU A 150 -11.10 -9.42 -7.10
N CYS A 151 -11.41 -8.15 -6.86
CA CYS A 151 -10.56 -7.01 -7.24
C CYS A 151 -9.22 -7.02 -6.46
N TRP A 152 -9.20 -7.54 -5.23
CA TRP A 152 -7.98 -7.77 -4.44
C TRP A 152 -7.14 -8.93 -4.97
N THR A 153 -7.75 -9.97 -5.54
CA THR A 153 -7.00 -11.14 -6.06
C THR A 153 -6.19 -10.85 -7.33
N LYS A 154 -6.49 -9.77 -8.04
CA LYS A 154 -5.75 -9.38 -9.24
C LYS A 154 -4.51 -8.59 -8.87
N THR A 155 -3.44 -8.95 -9.56
CA THR A 155 -2.09 -8.90 -9.03
C THR A 155 -1.43 -7.53 -9.14
N ILE A 156 -2.16 -6.44 -9.35
CA ILE A 156 -1.61 -5.07 -9.51
C ILE A 156 -2.70 -4.08 -9.09
N LEU A 157 -2.65 -3.58 -7.86
CA LEU A 157 -3.51 -2.49 -7.42
C LEU A 157 -2.62 -1.28 -7.17
N PHE A 158 -3.00 -0.12 -7.72
CA PHE A 158 -2.37 1.17 -7.40
C PHE A 158 -0.89 1.28 -7.85
N ASP A 159 -0.59 0.89 -9.10
CA ASP A 159 0.76 0.96 -9.68
C ASP A 159 0.89 2.01 -10.81
N ASP A 160 1.83 2.95 -10.67
CA ASP A 160 2.15 3.94 -11.69
C ASP A 160 2.81 3.34 -12.93
N GLN A 161 3.51 2.20 -12.83
CA GLN A 161 4.13 1.56 -13.99
C GLN A 161 3.04 1.00 -14.91
N TYR A 162 2.07 0.28 -14.34
CA TYR A 162 0.89 -0.16 -15.07
C TYR A 162 0.18 1.00 -15.79
N LEU A 163 -0.03 2.14 -15.11
CA LEU A 163 -0.65 3.32 -15.75
C LEU A 163 0.16 3.91 -16.91
N LYS A 164 1.50 3.85 -16.86
CA LYS A 164 2.38 4.37 -17.92
C LYS A 164 2.37 3.49 -19.17
N GLU A 165 2.12 2.19 -18.99
CA GLU A 165 2.09 1.21 -20.08
C GLU A 165 0.72 1.12 -20.77
N GLN A 166 -0.34 1.66 -20.15
CA GLN A 166 -1.66 1.73 -20.76
C GLN A 166 -1.76 2.85 -21.80
N PRO A 167 -2.26 2.57 -23.03
CA PRO A 167 -2.49 3.61 -24.02
C PRO A 167 -3.52 4.61 -23.50
N THR A 168 -3.30 5.91 -23.74
CA THR A 168 -4.14 7.02 -23.25
C THR A 168 -5.61 6.91 -23.67
N SER A 169 -5.91 6.13 -24.71
CA SER A 169 -7.26 5.78 -25.15
C SER A 169 -8.03 4.88 -24.18
N HIS A 170 -7.34 4.09 -23.34
CA HIS A 170 -7.95 3.21 -22.35
C HIS A 170 -8.72 4.02 -21.29
N PHE A 171 -8.15 5.14 -20.84
CA PHE A 171 -8.81 6.05 -19.89
C PHE A 171 -9.87 6.97 -20.52
N GLN A 172 -9.86 7.14 -21.85
CA GLN A 172 -10.95 7.82 -22.56
C GLN A 172 -12.21 6.95 -22.66
N TYR A 173 -12.06 5.62 -22.73
CA TYR A 173 -13.18 4.67 -22.66
C TYR A 173 -13.82 4.63 -21.27
N LEU A 174 -13.04 4.79 -20.20
CA LEU A 174 -13.56 4.93 -18.83
C LEU A 174 -14.39 6.22 -18.61
N ARG A 175 -14.27 7.17 -19.53
CA ARG A 175 -15.08 8.40 -19.56
C ARG A 175 -16.41 8.27 -20.31
N GLY A 176 -16.70 7.13 -20.94
CA GLY A 176 -17.99 6.91 -21.57
C GLY A 176 -18.11 5.56 -22.27
N THR A 177 -18.96 4.68 -21.75
CA THR A 177 -20.20 4.19 -22.39
C THR A 177 -20.80 3.01 -21.62
N GLU A 178 -22.12 3.04 -21.47
CA GLU A 178 -22.95 1.93 -21.03
C GLU A 178 -23.00 0.86 -22.14
N ASN A 179 -22.19 -0.19 -22.04
CA ASN A 179 -22.48 -1.46 -22.71
C ASN A 179 -22.25 -2.63 -21.74
N SER A 180 -23.08 -3.66 -21.87
CA SER A 180 -23.62 -4.43 -20.75
C SER A 180 -22.89 -5.73 -20.40
N ASP A 181 -21.77 -6.07 -21.02
CA ASP A 181 -21.22 -7.44 -20.88
C ASP A 181 -19.86 -7.48 -20.14
N ASP A 182 -19.47 -6.38 -19.47
CA ASP A 182 -18.08 -6.16 -19.03
C ASP A 182 -17.95 -5.62 -17.58
N GLN A 183 -18.73 -6.19 -16.66
CA GLN A 183 -18.71 -5.78 -15.24
C GLN A 183 -17.33 -6.00 -14.59
N PHE A 184 -16.61 -7.04 -15.01
CA PHE A 184 -15.28 -7.41 -14.53
C PHE A 184 -14.14 -6.51 -15.05
N LEU A 185 -14.22 -6.03 -16.30
CA LEU A 185 -13.30 -5.01 -16.82
C LEU A 185 -13.59 -3.63 -16.21
N LYS A 186 -14.85 -3.35 -15.83
CA LYS A 186 -15.21 -2.13 -15.10
C LYS A 186 -14.59 -2.05 -13.70
N GLU A 187 -14.55 -3.12 -12.93
CA GLU A 187 -14.07 -3.07 -11.53
C GLU A 187 -12.55 -2.92 -11.40
N THR A 188 -11.77 -3.63 -12.22
CA THR A 188 -10.31 -3.43 -12.27
C THR A 188 -9.98 -2.02 -12.78
N SER A 189 -10.82 -1.47 -13.67
CA SER A 189 -10.67 -0.09 -14.13
C SER A 189 -11.03 0.98 -13.10
N ILE A 190 -11.78 0.65 -12.04
CA ILE A 190 -12.17 1.63 -11.01
C ILE A 190 -10.99 1.90 -10.08
N CYS A 191 -10.28 0.88 -9.61
CA CYS A 191 -9.08 1.08 -8.78
C CYS A 191 -7.99 1.83 -9.55
N ASP A 192 -7.73 1.45 -10.80
CA ASP A 192 -6.75 2.12 -11.67
C ASP A 192 -7.18 3.54 -12.04
N GLY A 193 -8.47 3.73 -12.39
CA GLY A 193 -9.03 5.03 -12.69
C GLY A 193 -8.98 5.97 -11.49
N LEU A 194 -9.26 5.44 -10.29
CA LEU A 194 -9.16 6.17 -9.04
C LEU A 194 -7.71 6.52 -8.72
N TRP A 195 -6.80 5.56 -8.81
CA TRP A 195 -5.36 5.79 -8.64
C TRP A 195 -4.91 6.94 -9.53
N TYR A 196 -5.19 6.83 -10.83
CA TYR A 196 -4.89 7.84 -11.82
C TYR A 196 -5.51 9.20 -11.47
N ALA A 197 -6.78 9.23 -11.10
CA ALA A 197 -7.47 10.47 -10.76
C ALA A 197 -6.85 11.13 -9.52
N ILE A 198 -6.56 10.37 -8.47
CA ILE A 198 -6.00 10.90 -7.22
C ILE A 198 -4.55 11.37 -7.42
N THR A 199 -3.74 10.63 -8.17
CA THR A 199 -2.32 10.96 -8.41
C THR A 199 -2.10 12.04 -9.48
N ASN A 200 -3.12 12.39 -10.28
CA ASN A 200 -3.03 13.46 -11.29
C ASN A 200 -3.89 14.68 -10.96
N ASP A 201 -5.09 14.48 -10.42
CA ASP A 201 -6.11 15.51 -10.14
C ASP A 201 -6.30 15.76 -8.61
N GLY A 202 -5.53 15.07 -7.76
CA GLY A 202 -5.46 15.31 -6.33
C GLY A 202 -6.68 14.81 -5.54
N LEU A 203 -6.74 15.20 -4.27
CA LEU A 203 -7.77 14.76 -3.33
C LEU A 203 -9.19 15.01 -3.85
N LYS A 204 -9.47 16.16 -4.47
CA LYS A 204 -10.83 16.50 -4.92
C LYS A 204 -11.39 15.54 -5.97
N SER A 205 -10.51 14.84 -6.68
CA SER A 205 -10.88 13.89 -7.71
C SER A 205 -11.67 12.68 -7.19
N ILE A 206 -11.58 12.35 -5.89
CA ILE A 206 -12.34 11.25 -5.29
C ILE A 206 -13.85 11.43 -5.42
N THR A 207 -14.33 12.67 -5.54
CA THR A 207 -15.76 12.97 -5.79
C THR A 207 -16.29 12.29 -7.05
N LYS A 208 -15.44 12.06 -8.06
CA LYS A 208 -15.78 11.33 -9.29
C LYS A 208 -16.09 9.85 -9.03
N TYR A 209 -15.65 9.31 -7.90
CA TYR A 209 -15.82 7.92 -7.48
C TYR A 209 -16.72 7.82 -6.24
N SER A 210 -17.55 8.84 -5.98
CA SER A 210 -18.43 8.89 -4.81
C SER A 210 -19.44 7.74 -4.73
N ASP A 211 -19.83 7.16 -5.87
CA ASP A 211 -20.70 5.98 -5.90
C ASP A 211 -20.02 4.72 -5.34
N TYR A 212 -18.69 4.71 -5.27
CA TYR A 212 -17.87 3.59 -4.77
C TYR A 212 -17.32 3.82 -3.35
N ILE A 213 -17.49 5.03 -2.81
CA ILE A 213 -16.97 5.42 -1.50
C ILE A 213 -18.13 5.70 -0.57
N VAL A 214 -18.07 5.15 0.63
CA VAL A 214 -19.08 5.40 1.67
C VAL A 214 -19.20 6.91 1.90
N PRO A 215 -20.42 7.50 1.86
CA PRO A 215 -20.60 8.94 1.98
C PRO A 215 -19.99 9.55 3.25
N LEU A 216 -19.97 8.81 4.36
CA LEU A 216 -19.34 9.23 5.60
C LEU A 216 -17.81 9.36 5.43
N ILE A 217 -17.16 8.33 4.89
CA ILE A 217 -15.72 8.31 4.61
C ILE A 217 -15.36 9.44 3.63
N MET A 218 -16.16 9.61 2.57
CA MET A 218 -16.00 10.70 1.60
C MET A 218 -15.98 12.07 2.28
N HIS A 219 -16.98 12.33 3.13
CA HIS A 219 -17.09 13.60 3.85
C HIS A 219 -15.90 13.82 4.80
N GLU A 220 -15.41 12.77 5.45
CA GLU A 220 -14.21 12.85 6.30
C GLU A 220 -12.94 13.17 5.50
N GLN A 221 -12.78 12.57 4.32
CA GLN A 221 -11.60 12.80 3.49
C GLN A 221 -11.58 14.20 2.86
N LEU A 222 -12.73 14.74 2.44
CA LEU A 222 -12.80 16.03 1.74
C LEU A 222 -12.75 17.26 2.66
N ASN A 223 -13.13 17.13 3.94
CA ASN A 223 -13.34 18.30 4.80
C ASN A 223 -12.13 18.72 5.64
N LYS A 224 -10.96 18.07 5.48
CA LYS A 224 -9.81 18.34 6.34
C LYS A 224 -8.51 18.42 5.53
N SER A 225 -7.75 19.49 5.75
CA SER A 225 -6.29 19.56 5.49
C SER A 225 -5.47 18.55 6.31
N GLN A 226 -6.13 17.74 7.12
CA GLN A 226 -5.58 16.65 7.92
C GLN A 226 -6.24 15.30 7.61
N SER A 227 -6.96 15.16 6.49
CA SER A 227 -7.45 13.84 6.13
C SER A 227 -6.28 12.89 5.86
N VAL A 228 -6.50 11.61 6.16
CA VAL A 228 -5.47 10.58 6.02
C VAL A 228 -5.07 10.45 4.55
N LEU A 229 -6.02 10.53 3.63
CA LEU A 229 -5.75 10.55 2.20
C LEU A 229 -4.95 11.78 1.77
N PHE A 230 -5.24 12.96 2.33
CA PHE A 230 -4.45 14.16 2.06
C PHE A 230 -2.99 13.99 2.53
N GLN A 231 -2.77 13.48 3.74
CA GLN A 231 -1.41 13.21 4.23
C GLN A 231 -0.68 12.17 3.38
N ALA A 232 -1.38 11.10 2.96
CA ALA A 232 -0.82 10.11 2.06
C ALA A 232 -0.43 10.68 0.69
N LEU A 233 -1.23 11.59 0.13
CA LEU A 233 -0.93 12.31 -1.10
C LEU A 233 0.29 13.22 -0.95
N ARG A 234 0.42 13.93 0.18
CA ARG A 234 1.62 14.72 0.48
C ARG A 234 2.86 13.83 0.48
N GLU A 235 2.81 12.65 1.08
CA GLU A 235 3.94 11.70 1.04
C GLU A 235 4.24 11.22 -0.39
N TYR A 236 3.21 10.92 -1.19
CA TYR A 236 3.36 10.52 -2.59
C TYR A 236 4.11 11.58 -3.42
N TYR A 237 3.72 12.86 -3.30
CA TYR A 237 4.30 13.93 -4.11
C TYR A 237 5.61 14.50 -3.57
N ARG A 238 5.92 14.34 -2.27
CA ARG A 238 7.00 15.06 -1.59
C ARG A 238 8.33 14.97 -2.33
N THR A 239 8.78 13.75 -2.62
CA THR A 239 10.11 13.52 -3.22
C THR A 239 10.21 14.17 -4.60
N GLN A 240 9.22 13.93 -5.46
CA GLN A 240 9.21 14.45 -6.83
C GLN A 240 9.11 15.98 -6.83
N LEU A 241 8.24 16.56 -6.00
CA LEU A 241 8.05 18.00 -5.91
C LEU A 241 9.31 18.69 -5.39
N PHE A 242 9.91 18.17 -4.33
CA PHE A 242 11.07 18.81 -3.71
C PHE A 242 12.29 18.75 -4.64
N SER A 243 12.46 17.65 -5.37
CA SER A 243 13.45 17.56 -6.45
C SER A 243 13.21 18.61 -7.53
N LEU A 244 11.98 18.74 -8.02
CA LEU A 244 11.62 19.73 -9.06
C LEU A 244 11.88 21.17 -8.60
N LEU A 245 11.45 21.52 -7.38
CA LEU A 245 11.66 22.86 -6.81
C LEU A 245 13.16 23.17 -6.69
N LYS A 246 13.97 22.18 -6.26
CA LYS A 246 15.42 22.30 -6.15
C LYS A 246 16.10 22.46 -7.50
N GLU A 247 15.70 21.69 -8.51
CA GLU A 247 16.21 21.80 -9.89
C GLU A 247 15.96 23.19 -10.48
N ASN A 248 14.80 23.78 -10.15
CA ASN A 248 14.43 25.13 -10.57
C ASN A 248 15.05 26.24 -9.70
N LYS A 249 15.97 25.89 -8.79
CA LYS A 249 16.66 26.82 -7.87
C LYS A 249 15.69 27.65 -7.02
N ILE A 250 14.51 27.11 -6.73
CA ILE A 250 13.57 27.74 -5.83
C ILE A 250 14.19 27.61 -4.43
N PRO A 251 14.37 28.73 -3.70
CA PRO A 251 14.96 28.68 -2.36
C PRO A 251 14.10 27.81 -1.46
N ASP A 252 14.75 26.91 -0.71
CA ASP A 252 14.10 26.14 0.34
C ASP A 252 13.71 27.09 1.48
N ARG A 253 12.49 27.61 1.36
CA ARG A 253 11.76 28.23 2.45
C ARG A 253 10.72 27.21 2.82
N GLN A 254 10.88 26.57 3.97
CA GLN A 254 10.03 25.47 4.45
C GLN A 254 8.52 25.72 4.18
N GLN A 255 8.04 26.93 4.42
CA GLN A 255 6.65 27.34 4.17
C GLN A 255 6.21 27.26 2.71
N LEU A 256 7.10 27.51 1.75
CA LEU A 256 6.80 27.49 0.31
C LEU A 256 6.79 26.05 -0.24
N TYR A 257 7.66 25.18 0.26
CA TYR A 257 7.68 23.78 -0.10
C TYR A 257 6.44 23.07 0.44
N ASP A 258 6.07 23.34 1.70
CA ASP A 258 4.85 22.82 2.30
C ASP A 258 3.59 23.35 1.60
N LEU A 259 3.53 24.64 1.26
CA LEU A 259 2.39 25.21 0.53
C LEU A 259 2.23 24.59 -0.87
N ALA A 260 3.33 24.41 -1.60
CA ALA A 260 3.29 23.75 -2.90
C ALA A 260 2.83 22.29 -2.75
N LEU A 261 3.30 21.60 -1.70
CA LEU A 261 2.90 20.23 -1.42
C LEU A 261 1.41 20.11 -1.09
N ASP A 262 0.89 21.03 -0.28
CA ASP A 262 -0.54 21.09 0.06
C ASP A 262 -1.39 21.37 -1.19
N SER A 263 -0.97 22.31 -2.04
CA SER A 263 -1.64 22.62 -3.31
C SER A 263 -1.72 21.39 -4.22
N VAL A 264 -0.59 20.70 -4.42
CA VAL A 264 -0.51 19.51 -5.27
C VAL A 264 -1.27 18.33 -4.66
N ALA A 265 -1.28 18.17 -3.34
CA ALA A 265 -2.08 17.13 -2.70
C ALA A 265 -3.60 17.40 -2.85
N GLU A 266 -4.04 18.66 -2.77
CA GLU A 266 -5.46 19.02 -2.89
C GLU A 266 -5.96 18.95 -4.33
N HIS A 267 -5.17 19.46 -5.28
CA HIS A 267 -5.56 19.74 -6.66
C HIS A 267 -4.87 18.85 -7.70
N GLY A 268 -3.87 18.08 -7.30
CA GLY A 268 -3.12 17.18 -8.16
C GLY A 268 -1.99 17.87 -8.92
N TRP A 269 -1.11 17.03 -9.47
CA TRP A 269 0.08 17.49 -10.19
C TRP A 269 -0.24 18.33 -11.43
N LEU A 270 -1.32 18.01 -12.13
CA LEU A 270 -1.69 18.67 -13.40
C LEU A 270 -2.30 20.06 -13.21
N THR A 271 -2.79 20.39 -12.01
CA THR A 271 -3.48 21.67 -11.76
C THR A 271 -2.89 22.48 -10.61
N GLY A 272 -2.15 21.87 -9.68
CA GLY A 272 -1.65 22.53 -8.47
C GLY A 272 -0.40 23.41 -8.61
N ILE A 273 0.29 23.40 -9.76
CA ILE A 273 1.53 24.17 -10.03
C ILE A 273 1.31 25.31 -11.05
N GLN A 274 0.07 25.56 -11.50
CA GLN A 274 -0.26 26.69 -12.39
C GLN A 274 -0.31 28.02 -11.63
#